data_AF-A0A7X9G1B8-F1
#
_entry.id   AF-A0A7X9G1B8-F1
#
_cell.length_a   1.000
_cell.length_b   1.000
_cell.length_c   1.000
_cell.angle_alpha   90.00
_cell.angle_beta   90.00
_cell.angle_gamma   90.00
#
_symmetry.space_group_name_H-M   'P 1'
#
loop_
_entity.id
_entity.type
_entity.pdbx_description
1 polymer ?
#
loop_
_entity_poly.entity_id
_entity_poly.type
_entity_poly.pdbx_seq_one_letter_code
_entity_poly.pdbx_strand_id
1 'polypeptide(L)'
;SVGYLMIVADIRKPFRRVDLWDKRIDGQPESTSLLQRGTSYQLFVREEYRRCRGLVDHAKIALGMSKRAKQEERKSDDRKASGLLNEQPPVSLRRLSAWKRLWHQRQIRRKQLPVLDKRIRFGDIRYHRALILLFAFMLLEVLFHAITSAALYQQVAPLGDRQYYTSNPYATEVYEYVAALKREHKGRPWRAETLPDTCVNDPFLFGTNGLSLFASPYPQAPIDYFSDLGYPTNGVNSMQYKESTIVMDSILSINHLIVRNGRVFDDRTRTLVATGEETRLYENQDALPFGFFVSSDAGYLDSEMLPDDHLDVQGQLLRALGGEANVFIKDSFVPWGLEGCFVEPSYDPYSFHVVREKGNNEWAFLVYDVPEDGVYYITWEDYSVGITYSNGFVGDDQFFQLGGSKRGIGDVGFLEAGTKLHFRISMSSENAVEGEFRACVYRLDEEAWNVSRKRLAAYPLKLDSFGSGSFDGTITAPETGYLFLPTTINPGWTFKVDGQVTESMAIRDCFIIVPLSAGEHTVSARFVPVGFGTGILMTVAGLITIAAYAVLKRYKKRNDKINREEKRLQLDARPPALL
;
A
#
# COMPACT_ATOMS: atom_id res chain seq x y z
N SER A 1 -8.74 22.61 -1.95
CA SER A 1 -10.00 22.80 -2.71
C SER A 1 -11.00 21.65 -2.52
N VAL A 2 -11.16 21.09 -1.31
CA VAL A 2 -12.03 19.91 -1.05
C VAL A 2 -13.31 20.27 -0.27
N GLY A 3 -13.51 21.54 0.12
CA GLY A 3 -14.63 21.96 0.98
C GLY A 3 -15.96 22.29 0.31
N TYR A 4 -16.11 22.20 -1.02
CA TYR A 4 -17.28 22.79 -1.71
C TYR A 4 -18.33 21.80 -2.25
N LEU A 5 -18.14 20.49 -2.08
CA LEU A 5 -19.01 19.48 -2.73
C LEU A 5 -20.10 18.86 -1.84
N MET A 6 -20.28 19.33 -0.61
CA MET A 6 -21.43 18.96 0.22
C MET A 6 -22.19 20.22 0.64
N ILE A 7 -23.24 20.55 -0.10
CA ILE A 7 -24.51 21.21 0.33
C ILE A 7 -25.28 21.48 -0.98
N VAL A 8 -25.91 20.45 -1.55
CA VAL A 8 -27.10 20.64 -2.41
C VAL A 8 -28.04 19.47 -2.14
N ALA A 9 -28.57 19.43 -0.93
CA ALA A 9 -29.79 18.70 -0.63
C ALA A 9 -30.63 19.59 0.28
N ASP A 10 -31.87 19.81 -0.14
CA ASP A 10 -32.93 20.50 0.60
C ASP A 10 -32.96 22.04 0.51
N ILE A 11 -33.52 22.55 -0.60
CA ILE A 11 -34.24 23.83 -0.57
C ILE A 11 -35.62 23.62 -1.19
N ARG A 12 -36.61 23.54 -0.29
CA ARG A 12 -38.05 23.47 -0.58
C ARG A 12 -38.58 24.84 -1.04
N LYS A 13 -39.74 24.77 -1.73
CA LYS A 13 -40.52 25.84 -2.40
C LYS A 13 -40.68 27.17 -1.61
N PRO A 14 -40.90 28.31 -2.30
CA PRO A 14 -40.93 29.63 -1.68
C PRO A 14 -42.23 29.90 -0.90
N PHE A 15 -42.08 30.37 0.33
CA PHE A 15 -43.13 31.01 1.13
C PHE A 15 -43.30 32.48 0.72
N ARG A 16 -44.55 32.96 0.79
CA ARG A 16 -45.00 34.32 0.43
C ARG A 16 -44.36 35.40 1.30
N ARG A 17 -44.06 36.55 0.67
CA ARG A 17 -43.72 37.83 1.31
C ARG A 17 -44.80 38.28 2.31
N VAL A 18 -44.34 38.76 3.46
CA VAL A 18 -45.02 39.80 4.25
C VAL A 18 -43.99 40.89 4.52
N ASP A 19 -44.29 42.10 4.07
CA ASP A 19 -43.50 43.32 4.31
C ASP A 19 -43.70 43.78 5.76
N LEU A 20 -42.60 44.03 6.47
CA LEU A 20 -42.58 44.89 7.65
C LEU A 20 -41.33 45.78 7.59
N TRP A 21 -41.55 47.02 7.19
CA TRP A 21 -40.64 48.14 7.43
C TRP A 21 -40.73 48.53 8.91
N ASP A 22 -39.59 48.58 9.61
CA ASP A 22 -39.07 49.71 10.41
C ASP A 22 -38.11 49.22 11.49
N LYS A 23 -36.83 49.59 11.37
CA LYS A 23 -36.04 50.33 12.36
C LYS A 23 -34.55 50.30 12.02
N ARG A 24 -33.98 51.50 11.90
CA ARG A 24 -32.55 51.83 11.83
C ARG A 24 -31.81 51.32 13.07
N ILE A 25 -30.51 51.07 12.93
CA ILE A 25 -29.43 51.90 13.52
C ILE A 25 -28.07 51.30 13.12
N ASP A 26 -27.21 52.17 12.57
CA ASP A 26 -25.80 51.97 12.30
C ASP A 26 -24.97 51.91 13.59
N GLY A 27 -23.86 51.16 13.55
CA GLY A 27 -22.82 51.21 14.57
C GLY A 27 -21.76 50.12 14.40
N GLN A 28 -20.69 50.41 13.65
CA GLN A 28 -19.39 49.74 13.76
C GLN A 28 -18.62 50.28 14.98
N PRO A 29 -17.41 49.79 15.34
CA PRO A 29 -16.69 48.53 15.01
C PRO A 29 -16.15 47.82 16.27
N GLU A 30 -15.59 46.60 16.16
CA GLU A 30 -14.49 46.10 17.02
C GLU A 30 -14.06 44.71 16.51
N SER A 31 -12.85 44.60 15.97
CA SER A 31 -11.62 44.18 16.65
C SER A 31 -11.49 42.64 16.78
N THR A 32 -10.47 42.18 16.08
CA THR A 32 -9.69 40.94 16.23
C THR A 32 -9.65 40.35 17.64
N SER A 33 -9.90 39.04 17.79
CA SER A 33 -8.94 38.09 18.38
C SER A 33 -9.48 36.65 18.44
N LEU A 34 -8.54 35.71 18.38
CA LEU A 34 -8.58 34.34 18.95
C LEU A 34 -9.38 33.25 18.22
N LEU A 35 -8.74 32.73 17.16
CA LEU A 35 -8.75 31.31 16.83
C LEU A 35 -7.99 30.54 17.92
N GLN A 36 -8.70 29.92 18.85
CA GLN A 36 -8.26 28.73 19.58
C GLN A 36 -9.46 28.08 20.26
N ARG A 37 -9.89 26.93 19.74
CA ARG A 37 -10.12 25.68 20.48
C ARG A 37 -10.75 24.64 19.56
N GLY A 38 -10.09 23.49 19.50
CA GLY A 38 -10.56 22.31 18.80
C GLY A 38 -11.76 21.69 19.49
N THR A 39 -12.49 20.88 18.73
CA THR A 39 -13.56 20.04 19.25
C THR A 39 -13.44 18.65 18.63
N SER A 40 -13.16 17.69 19.50
CA SER A 40 -13.30 16.25 19.33
C SER A 40 -14.77 15.87 19.15
N TYR A 41 -15.08 14.95 18.23
CA TYR A 41 -16.41 14.37 18.08
C TYR A 41 -16.50 13.07 18.89
N GLN A 42 -17.34 13.06 19.93
CA GLN A 42 -17.87 11.83 20.54
C GLN A 42 -19.26 11.54 20.00
N LEU A 43 -19.46 10.28 19.61
CA LEU A 43 -20.74 9.70 19.24
C LEU A 43 -21.70 9.67 20.43
N PHE A 44 -22.94 10.10 20.20
CA PHE A 44 -24.09 9.66 20.99
C PHE A 44 -25.09 8.96 20.08
N VAL A 45 -25.29 7.67 20.36
CA VAL A 45 -26.36 6.82 19.83
C VAL A 45 -27.67 7.21 20.49
N ARG A 46 -28.76 7.26 19.71
CA ARG A 46 -30.12 7.13 20.26
C ARG A 46 -30.98 6.29 19.32
N GLU A 47 -31.52 5.21 19.89
CA GLU A 47 -32.47 4.26 19.29
C GLU A 47 -33.77 4.94 18.83
N GLU A 48 -34.30 4.52 17.68
CA GLU A 48 -35.74 4.23 17.58
C GLU A 48 -36.04 3.25 16.43
N TYR A 49 -36.70 2.17 16.82
CA TYR A 49 -37.13 1.02 16.04
C TYR A 49 -38.56 1.26 15.47
N ARG A 50 -38.90 0.56 14.38
CA ARG A 50 -40.25 0.34 13.76
C ARG A 50 -40.80 1.40 12.77
N ARG A 51 -40.63 1.11 11.48
CA ARG A 51 -41.71 0.77 10.50
C ARG A 51 -41.15 0.83 9.07
N CYS A 52 -40.58 -0.27 8.59
CA CYS A 52 -40.34 -0.51 7.17
C CYS A 52 -40.52 -2.00 6.84
N ARG A 53 -41.75 -2.50 6.99
CA ARG A 53 -42.24 -3.70 6.27
C ARG A 53 -43.51 -3.27 5.56
N GLY A 54 -43.44 -3.15 4.23
CA GLY A 54 -44.56 -2.71 3.40
C GLY A 54 -44.20 -2.41 1.95
N LEU A 55 -42.91 -2.28 1.62
CA LEU A 55 -42.46 -1.98 0.25
C LEU A 55 -41.75 -3.14 -0.47
N VAL A 56 -41.51 -4.27 0.21
CA VAL A 56 -40.80 -5.42 -0.37
C VAL A 56 -41.77 -6.48 -0.94
N ASP A 57 -43.05 -6.45 -0.60
CA ASP A 57 -44.03 -7.46 -1.06
C ASP A 57 -44.67 -7.12 -2.41
N HIS A 58 -44.58 -5.87 -2.89
CA HIS A 58 -45.11 -5.49 -4.21
C HIS A 58 -44.15 -5.74 -5.38
N ALA A 59 -42.86 -5.97 -5.12
CA ALA A 59 -41.86 -6.20 -6.16
C ALA A 59 -41.73 -7.68 -6.60
N LYS A 60 -42.25 -8.63 -5.81
CA LYS A 60 -42.12 -10.08 -6.10
C LYS A 60 -43.28 -10.66 -6.93
N ILE A 61 -44.40 -9.95 -7.08
CA ILE A 61 -45.54 -10.37 -7.93
C ILE A 61 -45.34 -9.96 -9.40
N ALA A 62 -44.45 -8.99 -9.69
CA ALA A 62 -44.18 -8.52 -11.06
C ALA A 62 -43.22 -9.41 -11.88
N LEU A 63 -42.60 -10.44 -11.27
CA LEU A 63 -41.53 -11.24 -11.92
C LEU A 63 -41.83 -12.73 -12.11
N GLY A 64 -43.08 -13.18 -11.95
CA GLY A 64 -43.54 -14.44 -12.56
C GLY A 64 -42.70 -15.69 -12.28
N MET A 65 -42.17 -15.85 -11.06
CA MET A 65 -41.48 -17.08 -10.65
C MET A 65 -42.44 -17.96 -9.85
N SER A 66 -43.00 -18.98 -10.49
CA SER A 66 -43.74 -20.05 -9.84
C SER A 66 -42.84 -21.27 -9.63
N LYS A 67 -42.99 -21.94 -8.48
CA LYS A 67 -42.88 -23.40 -8.23
C LYS A 67 -43.18 -23.62 -6.74
N ARG A 68 -44.32 -24.23 -6.38
CA ARG A 68 -44.69 -25.67 -6.31
C ARG A 68 -44.33 -26.31 -4.95
N ALA A 69 -45.26 -27.17 -4.52
CA ALA A 69 -45.16 -28.24 -3.49
C ALA A 69 -45.47 -27.81 -2.04
N LYS A 70 -46.62 -28.22 -1.48
CA LYS A 70 -46.90 -29.50 -0.74
C LYS A 70 -46.38 -29.42 0.70
N GLN A 71 -47.00 -29.92 1.76
CA GLN A 71 -48.08 -30.89 1.95
C GLN A 71 -48.50 -30.80 3.44
N GLU A 72 -49.79 -31.08 3.72
CA GLU A 72 -50.32 -31.91 4.83
C GLU A 72 -49.97 -31.56 6.32
N GLU A 73 -50.83 -31.75 7.32
CA GLU A 73 -51.83 -32.81 7.52
C GLU A 73 -52.73 -32.55 8.76
N ARG A 74 -53.82 -33.33 8.86
CA ARG A 74 -54.70 -33.72 10.00
C ARG A 74 -55.99 -32.93 10.21
N LYS A 75 -57.16 -33.48 9.79
CA LYS A 75 -58.04 -34.53 10.41
C LYS A 75 -58.79 -33.95 11.63
N SER A 76 -60.10 -34.08 11.82
CA SER A 76 -61.05 -35.19 11.56
C SER A 76 -62.53 -34.74 11.66
N ASP A 77 -63.43 -35.49 11.00
CA ASP A 77 -64.76 -36.05 11.42
C ASP A 77 -65.70 -35.22 12.34
N ASP A 78 -67.03 -35.23 12.28
CA ASP A 78 -67.99 -36.21 11.76
C ASP A 78 -69.42 -35.59 11.65
N ARG A 79 -70.35 -36.39 11.14
CA ARG A 79 -71.73 -36.11 10.70
C ARG A 79 -72.81 -35.88 11.77
N LYS A 80 -73.83 -35.09 11.36
CA LYS A 80 -75.31 -35.18 11.61
C LYS A 80 -75.87 -35.10 13.05
N ALA A 81 -76.71 -34.07 13.31
CA ALA A 81 -78.19 -34.15 13.41
C ALA A 81 -78.82 -32.91 14.09
N SER A 82 -80.05 -32.62 13.69
CA SER A 82 -81.03 -31.57 14.03
C SER A 82 -81.21 -31.13 15.50
N GLY A 83 -81.41 -29.82 15.72
CA GLY A 83 -82.06 -29.24 16.91
C GLY A 83 -81.85 -27.73 17.09
N LEU A 84 -82.95 -26.96 16.98
CA LEU A 84 -83.26 -25.57 17.40
C LEU A 84 -82.19 -24.52 17.83
N LEU A 85 -82.54 -23.27 17.46
CA LEU A 85 -82.21 -21.93 18.02
C LEU A 85 -81.09 -21.07 17.39
N ASN A 86 -81.57 -19.98 16.78
CA ASN A 86 -81.06 -18.60 16.76
C ASN A 86 -79.73 -18.19 16.06
N GLU A 87 -79.86 -17.00 15.46
CA GLU A 87 -78.86 -16.03 14.99
C GLU A 87 -78.40 -16.02 13.51
N GLN A 88 -78.21 -14.78 13.05
CA GLN A 88 -78.07 -14.23 11.69
C GLN A 88 -76.67 -14.49 11.05
N PRO A 89 -76.30 -13.79 9.95
CA PRO A 89 -76.61 -13.96 8.51
C PRO A 89 -75.30 -14.34 7.75
N PRO A 90 -75.02 -14.00 6.47
CA PRO A 90 -75.78 -13.90 5.22
C PRO A 90 -75.20 -14.85 4.11
N VAL A 91 -75.74 -14.73 2.87
CA VAL A 91 -75.05 -14.75 1.55
C VAL A 91 -75.73 -15.63 0.49
N SER A 92 -75.69 -15.10 -0.76
CA SER A 92 -75.79 -15.77 -2.06
C SER A 92 -77.20 -15.71 -2.68
N LEU A 93 -77.48 -15.56 -3.98
CA LEU A 93 -76.80 -15.53 -5.31
C LEU A 93 -77.97 -15.06 -6.25
N ARG A 94 -77.89 -14.29 -7.34
CA ARG A 94 -77.13 -14.41 -8.59
C ARG A 94 -77.57 -13.27 -9.53
N ARG A 95 -76.60 -12.70 -10.29
CA ARG A 95 -76.58 -12.39 -11.75
C ARG A 95 -77.93 -12.23 -12.49
N LEU A 96 -78.25 -11.19 -13.27
CA LEU A 96 -77.58 -10.47 -14.39
C LEU A 96 -78.29 -9.08 -14.55
N SER A 97 -77.78 -8.02 -15.19
CA SER A 97 -77.11 -7.91 -16.49
C SER A 97 -76.37 -6.56 -16.63
N ALA A 98 -75.31 -6.59 -17.43
CA ALA A 98 -74.23 -5.62 -17.51
C ALA A 98 -74.50 -4.40 -18.43
N TRP A 99 -75.75 -3.99 -18.65
CA TRP A 99 -76.08 -2.91 -19.60
C TRP A 99 -76.63 -1.61 -18.98
N LYS A 100 -76.94 -1.59 -17.67
CA LYS A 100 -77.41 -0.36 -16.98
C LYS A 100 -76.36 0.35 -16.11
N ARG A 101 -75.12 -0.17 -16.00
CA ARG A 101 -73.99 0.53 -15.33
C ARG A 101 -73.04 1.26 -16.28
N LEU A 102 -73.16 1.06 -17.60
CA LEU A 102 -72.27 1.68 -18.59
C LEU A 102 -72.80 3.00 -19.19
N TRP A 103 -73.99 3.47 -18.79
CA TRP A 103 -74.58 4.72 -19.30
C TRP A 103 -74.49 5.94 -18.36
N HIS A 104 -74.01 5.76 -17.12
CA HIS A 104 -73.86 6.88 -16.16
C HIS A 104 -72.41 7.29 -15.84
N GLN A 105 -71.41 6.84 -16.60
CA GLN A 105 -70.02 7.32 -16.48
C GLN A 105 -69.43 7.88 -17.78
N ARG A 106 -70.27 8.36 -18.70
CA ARG A 106 -69.86 9.34 -19.73
C ARG A 106 -70.05 10.76 -19.21
N GLN A 107 -69.30 11.13 -18.18
CA GLN A 107 -68.81 12.51 -18.09
C GLN A 107 -67.36 12.48 -18.56
N ILE A 108 -67.18 12.76 -19.86
CA ILE A 108 -65.89 13.22 -20.37
C ILE A 108 -65.64 14.57 -19.70
N ARG A 109 -65.10 14.56 -18.48
CA ARG A 109 -64.28 15.70 -18.06
C ARG A 109 -63.11 15.65 -19.02
N ARG A 110 -63.12 16.54 -20.02
CA ARG A 110 -61.89 16.96 -20.69
C ARG A 110 -60.91 17.23 -19.54
N LYS A 111 -59.96 16.33 -19.30
CA LYS A 111 -58.75 16.70 -18.57
C LYS A 111 -58.14 17.76 -19.47
N GLN A 112 -58.44 19.03 -19.20
CA GLN A 112 -57.55 20.09 -19.58
C GLN A 112 -56.21 19.66 -19.01
N LEU A 113 -55.30 19.22 -19.89
CA LEU A 113 -53.89 19.27 -19.54
C LEU A 113 -53.71 20.68 -19.02
N PRO A 114 -53.24 20.88 -17.78
CA PRO A 114 -53.02 22.24 -17.29
C PRO A 114 -52.19 22.90 -18.37
N VAL A 115 -52.66 24.03 -18.88
CA VAL A 115 -51.85 24.88 -19.73
C VAL A 115 -50.65 25.18 -18.85
N LEU A 116 -49.57 24.43 -19.05
CA LEU A 116 -48.33 24.64 -18.31
C LEU A 116 -47.98 26.06 -18.66
N ASP A 117 -48.19 26.95 -17.69
CA ASP A 117 -48.10 28.39 -17.88
C ASP A 117 -46.78 28.62 -18.62
N LYS A 118 -46.83 29.32 -19.76
CA LYS A 118 -45.63 29.59 -20.55
C LYS A 118 -44.54 30.12 -19.63
N ARG A 119 -44.90 30.92 -18.62
CA ARG A 119 -43.98 31.42 -17.58
C ARG A 119 -43.26 30.34 -16.79
N ILE A 120 -43.94 29.25 -16.38
CA ILE A 120 -43.35 28.13 -15.65
C ILE A 120 -42.39 27.36 -16.55
N ARG A 121 -42.79 27.03 -17.79
CA ARG A 121 -41.94 26.31 -18.75
C ARG A 121 -40.71 27.13 -19.16
N PHE A 122 -40.87 28.44 -19.35
CA PHE A 122 -39.75 29.37 -19.58
C PHE A 122 -38.89 29.57 -18.33
N GLY A 123 -39.44 29.40 -17.13
CA GLY A 123 -38.71 29.41 -15.86
C GLY A 123 -37.81 28.18 -15.73
N ASP A 124 -38.34 26.99 -15.95
CA ASP A 124 -37.57 25.73 -15.90
C ASP A 124 -36.48 25.70 -16.97
N ILE A 125 -36.76 26.13 -18.20
CA ILE A 125 -35.75 26.21 -19.26
C ILE A 125 -34.65 27.22 -18.90
N ARG A 126 -35.00 28.38 -18.31
CA ARG A 126 -34.02 29.37 -17.84
C ARG A 126 -33.19 28.84 -16.68
N TYR A 127 -33.81 28.13 -15.73
CA TYR A 127 -33.12 27.47 -14.62
C TYR A 127 -32.12 26.42 -15.12
N HIS A 128 -32.53 25.51 -16.00
CA HIS A 128 -31.63 24.49 -16.55
C HIS A 128 -30.52 25.11 -17.41
N ARG A 129 -30.80 26.16 -18.19
CA ARG A 129 -29.76 26.91 -18.92
C ARG A 129 -28.78 27.60 -17.99
N ALA A 130 -29.26 28.24 -16.92
CA ALA A 130 -28.42 28.85 -15.90
C ALA A 130 -27.56 27.79 -15.19
N LEU A 131 -28.12 26.61 -14.90
CA LEU A 131 -27.40 25.51 -14.28
C LEU A 131 -26.32 24.94 -15.20
N ILE A 132 -26.61 24.79 -16.49
CA ILE A 132 -25.63 24.37 -17.50
C ILE A 132 -24.52 25.43 -17.66
N LEU A 133 -24.87 26.72 -17.68
CA LEU A 133 -23.90 27.80 -17.77
C LEU A 133 -23.01 27.88 -16.53
N LEU A 134 -23.58 27.74 -15.34
CA LEU A 134 -22.83 27.68 -14.09
C LEU A 134 -21.91 26.46 -14.05
N PHE A 135 -22.40 25.28 -14.45
CA PHE A 135 -21.60 24.08 -14.57
C PHE A 135 -20.44 24.26 -15.56
N ALA A 136 -20.71 24.83 -16.73
CA ALA A 136 -19.68 25.11 -17.74
C ALA A 136 -18.65 26.12 -17.23
N PHE A 137 -19.09 27.17 -16.52
CA PHE A 137 -18.21 28.15 -15.91
C PHE A 137 -17.31 27.53 -14.85
N MET A 138 -17.88 26.77 -13.90
CA MET A 138 -17.11 26.06 -12.88
C MET A 138 -16.13 25.06 -13.50
N LEU A 139 -16.54 24.33 -14.54
CA LEU A 139 -15.66 23.40 -15.25
C LEU A 139 -14.48 24.15 -15.91
N LEU A 140 -14.77 25.29 -16.55
CA LEU A 140 -13.77 26.11 -17.21
C LEU A 140 -12.80 26.73 -16.20
N GLU A 141 -13.31 27.21 -15.06
CA GLU A 141 -12.50 27.73 -13.95
C GLU A 141 -11.58 26.65 -13.37
N VAL A 142 -12.11 25.45 -13.09
CA VAL A 142 -11.32 24.32 -12.58
C VAL A 142 -10.25 23.90 -13.58
N LEU A 143 -10.59 23.82 -14.88
CA LEU A 143 -9.63 23.50 -15.93
C LEU A 143 -8.56 24.57 -16.07
N PHE A 144 -8.95 25.85 -16.05
CA PHE A 144 -8.03 26.97 -16.12
C PHE A 144 -7.07 26.94 -14.94
N HIS A 145 -7.57 26.76 -13.71
CA HIS A 145 -6.72 26.63 -12.52
C HIS A 145 -5.82 25.40 -12.57
N ALA A 146 -6.32 24.24 -12.99
CA ALA A 146 -5.52 23.04 -13.10
C ALA A 146 -4.37 23.21 -14.12
N ILE A 147 -4.68 23.74 -15.30
CA ILE A 147 -3.70 23.94 -16.38
C ILE A 147 -2.67 25.01 -15.99
N THR A 148 -3.11 26.15 -15.47
CA THR A 148 -2.20 27.23 -15.06
C THR A 148 -1.33 26.82 -13.89
N SER A 149 -1.89 26.12 -12.89
CA SER A 149 -1.12 25.59 -11.77
C SER A 149 -0.09 24.56 -12.23
N ALA A 150 -0.47 23.66 -13.15
CA ALA A 150 0.46 22.67 -13.71
C ALA A 150 1.60 23.35 -14.52
N ALA A 151 1.28 24.35 -15.33
CA ALA A 151 2.26 25.09 -16.11
C ALA A 151 3.21 25.91 -15.22
N LEU A 152 2.69 26.59 -14.20
CA LEU A 152 3.48 27.31 -13.21
C LEU A 152 4.35 26.35 -12.39
N TYR A 153 3.79 25.21 -11.98
CA TYR A 153 4.53 24.20 -11.22
C TYR A 153 5.75 23.70 -12.00
N GLN A 154 5.64 23.46 -13.30
CA GLN A 154 6.78 23.08 -14.14
C GLN A 154 7.87 24.16 -14.25
N GLN A 155 7.53 25.45 -14.08
CA GLN A 155 8.50 26.54 -14.12
C GLN A 155 9.23 26.73 -12.78
N VAL A 156 8.54 26.47 -11.66
CA VAL A 156 9.06 26.72 -10.30
C VAL A 156 9.68 25.46 -9.68
N ALA A 157 9.19 24.28 -10.05
CA ALA A 157 9.70 22.98 -9.65
C ALA A 157 10.19 22.23 -10.90
N PRO A 158 11.45 22.44 -11.33
CA PRO A 158 12.00 21.70 -12.47
C PRO A 158 11.93 20.20 -12.17
N LEU A 159 11.15 19.47 -12.96
CA LEU A 159 11.11 18.02 -12.91
C LEU A 159 12.30 17.50 -13.70
N GLY A 160 13.17 16.71 -13.06
CA GLY A 160 14.27 16.04 -13.74
C GLY A 160 13.75 15.13 -14.85
N ASP A 161 14.35 15.19 -16.03
CA ASP A 161 14.01 14.27 -17.11
C ASP A 161 14.36 12.83 -16.70
N ARG A 162 13.48 11.88 -16.99
CA ARG A 162 13.73 10.46 -16.75
C ARG A 162 15.00 9.99 -17.47
N GLN A 163 15.34 10.60 -18.61
CA GLN A 163 16.56 10.30 -19.35
C GLN A 163 17.83 10.46 -18.51
N TYR A 164 17.87 11.35 -17.51
CA TYR A 164 19.04 11.47 -16.64
C TYR A 164 19.33 10.18 -15.86
N TYR A 165 18.28 9.43 -15.50
CA TYR A 165 18.42 8.16 -14.77
C TYR A 165 18.73 6.99 -15.68
N THR A 166 18.23 6.99 -16.92
CA THR A 166 18.25 5.80 -17.79
C THR A 166 19.22 5.88 -18.96
N SER A 167 19.59 7.09 -19.40
CA SER A 167 20.36 7.33 -20.62
C SER A 167 21.80 7.74 -20.29
N ASN A 168 22.47 6.95 -19.45
CA ASN A 168 23.87 7.14 -19.08
C ASN A 168 24.63 5.79 -19.11
N PRO A 169 25.97 5.79 -19.18
CA PRO A 169 26.76 4.55 -19.26
C PRO A 169 26.50 3.60 -18.10
N TYR A 170 26.48 4.11 -16.87
CA TYR A 170 26.15 3.36 -15.66
C TYR A 170 24.81 2.61 -15.77
N ALA A 171 23.73 3.30 -16.13
CA ALA A 171 22.42 2.68 -16.26
C ALA A 171 22.39 1.64 -17.39
N THR A 172 23.12 1.88 -18.47
CA THR A 172 23.24 0.95 -19.60
C THR A 172 23.88 -0.37 -19.15
N GLU A 173 25.01 -0.32 -18.43
CA GLU A 173 25.66 -1.50 -17.86
C GLU A 173 24.75 -2.25 -16.88
N VAL A 174 24.08 -1.54 -15.98
CA VAL A 174 23.13 -2.14 -15.03
C VAL A 174 22.01 -2.86 -15.78
N TYR A 175 21.43 -2.25 -16.81
CA TYR A 175 20.39 -2.90 -17.63
C TYR A 175 20.90 -4.15 -18.35
N GLU A 176 22.15 -4.16 -18.81
CA GLU A 176 22.77 -5.33 -19.45
C GLU A 176 22.94 -6.49 -18.47
N TYR A 177 23.47 -6.23 -17.27
CA TYR A 177 23.56 -7.23 -16.19
C TYR A 177 22.17 -7.78 -15.83
N VAL A 178 21.18 -6.89 -15.62
CA VAL A 178 19.82 -7.32 -15.28
C VAL A 178 19.17 -8.14 -16.39
N ALA A 179 19.41 -7.80 -17.66
CA ALA A 179 18.92 -8.57 -18.79
C ALA A 179 19.58 -9.96 -18.91
N ALA A 180 20.85 -10.09 -18.52
CA ALA A 180 21.52 -11.39 -18.40
C ALA A 180 20.93 -12.22 -17.25
N LEU A 181 20.85 -11.65 -16.04
CA LEU A 181 20.29 -12.31 -14.85
C LEU A 181 18.85 -12.77 -15.07
N LYS A 182 18.00 -11.96 -15.71
CA LYS A 182 16.62 -12.35 -16.06
C LYS A 182 16.54 -13.56 -16.98
N ARG A 183 17.49 -13.70 -17.91
CA ARG A 183 17.55 -14.85 -18.82
C ARG A 183 18.03 -16.09 -18.08
N GLU A 184 19.07 -15.95 -17.27
CA GLU A 184 19.65 -17.04 -16.49
C GLU A 184 18.68 -17.61 -15.45
N HIS A 185 17.99 -16.74 -14.72
CA HIS A 185 17.05 -17.12 -13.66
C HIS A 185 15.60 -17.19 -14.16
N LYS A 186 15.36 -17.45 -15.44
CA LYS A 186 14.00 -17.55 -15.97
C LYS A 186 13.23 -18.67 -15.26
N GLY A 187 12.13 -18.30 -14.59
CA GLY A 187 11.31 -19.25 -13.83
C GLY A 187 11.95 -19.71 -12.52
N ARG A 188 12.94 -18.98 -12.01
CA ARG A 188 13.58 -19.20 -10.72
C ARG A 188 13.63 -17.89 -9.92
N PRO A 189 13.60 -17.95 -8.59
CA PRO A 189 13.82 -16.77 -7.77
C PRO A 189 15.26 -16.28 -7.92
N TRP A 190 15.43 -14.97 -7.91
CA TRP A 190 16.71 -14.29 -7.79
C TRP A 190 16.44 -12.89 -7.27
N ARG A 191 17.37 -12.30 -6.52
CA ARG A 191 17.34 -10.88 -6.16
C ARG A 191 18.68 -10.22 -6.47
N ALA A 192 18.64 -8.93 -6.76
CA ALA A 192 19.82 -8.11 -6.94
C ALA A 192 19.59 -6.69 -6.43
N GLU A 193 20.62 -6.12 -5.82
CA GLU A 193 20.66 -4.74 -5.34
C GLU A 193 21.81 -3.96 -5.97
N THR A 194 21.77 -2.64 -5.83
CA THR A 194 22.76 -1.74 -6.44
C THR A 194 23.35 -0.79 -5.39
N LEU A 195 24.67 -0.61 -5.41
CA LEU A 195 25.43 0.21 -4.48
C LEU A 195 26.38 1.21 -5.18
N PRO A 196 26.40 2.48 -4.74
CA PRO A 196 25.31 3.13 -4.00
C PRO A 196 24.03 3.15 -4.86
N ASP A 197 22.88 3.27 -4.21
CA ASP A 197 21.60 3.41 -4.90
C ASP A 197 21.53 4.74 -5.68
N THR A 198 20.81 4.71 -6.80
CA THR A 198 20.51 5.90 -7.61
C THR A 198 19.29 6.63 -7.06
N CYS A 199 18.30 5.87 -6.61
CA CYS A 199 17.10 6.33 -5.96
C CYS A 199 16.53 5.24 -5.05
N VAL A 200 15.54 5.60 -4.24
CA VAL A 200 14.83 4.68 -3.34
C VAL A 200 14.24 3.45 -4.05
N ASN A 201 13.89 3.59 -5.34
CA ASN A 201 13.19 2.58 -6.13
C ASN A 201 14.06 1.98 -7.25
N ASP A 202 15.36 1.81 -7.01
CA ASP A 202 16.29 1.19 -7.98
C ASP A 202 15.78 -0.16 -8.53
N PRO A 203 15.16 -1.06 -7.72
CA PRO A 203 14.56 -2.27 -8.26
C PRO A 203 13.49 -2.03 -9.32
N PHE A 204 12.66 -0.98 -9.22
CA PHE A 204 11.72 -0.60 -10.28
C PHE A 204 12.41 0.09 -11.46
N LEU A 205 13.44 0.89 -11.18
CA LEU A 205 14.17 1.62 -12.22
C LEU A 205 14.90 0.66 -13.17
N PHE A 206 15.60 -0.32 -12.61
CA PHE A 206 16.40 -1.30 -13.35
C PHE A 206 15.68 -2.62 -13.61
N GLY A 207 14.59 -2.88 -12.87
CA GLY A 207 13.78 -4.08 -13.00
C GLY A 207 14.39 -5.30 -12.34
N THR A 208 15.07 -5.16 -11.21
CA THR A 208 15.52 -6.28 -10.36
C THR A 208 14.40 -6.74 -9.42
N ASN A 209 14.55 -7.89 -8.78
CA ASN A 209 13.67 -8.31 -7.67
C ASN A 209 14.25 -7.89 -6.30
N GLY A 210 14.88 -6.72 -6.22
CA GLY A 210 15.47 -6.18 -5.00
C GLY A 210 14.44 -5.92 -3.88
N LEU A 211 14.96 -5.64 -2.70
CA LEU A 211 14.30 -5.24 -1.47
C LEU A 211 13.86 -3.77 -1.50
N SER A 212 14.68 -2.86 -2.02
CA SER A 212 14.43 -1.41 -1.93
C SER A 212 13.08 -1.02 -2.53
N LEU A 213 12.25 -0.33 -1.75
CA LEU A 213 10.89 0.02 -2.11
C LEU A 213 10.44 1.30 -1.41
N PHE A 214 9.82 2.20 -2.19
CA PHE A 214 8.94 3.26 -1.72
C PHE A 214 7.62 3.20 -2.47
N ALA A 215 6.57 2.81 -1.76
CA ALA A 215 5.24 2.70 -2.35
C ALA A 215 4.15 3.02 -1.34
N SER A 216 3.26 3.96 -1.68
CA SER A 216 2.12 4.33 -0.84
C SER A 216 1.23 3.17 -0.35
N PRO A 217 0.96 2.10 -1.12
CA PRO A 217 0.18 0.96 -0.64
C PRO A 217 0.98 -0.06 0.18
N TYR A 218 2.28 0.16 0.41
CA TYR A 218 3.10 -0.78 1.16
C TYR A 218 2.73 -0.78 2.66
N PRO A 219 2.59 -1.95 3.30
CA PRO A 219 2.26 -2.02 4.73
C PRO A 219 3.34 -1.36 5.59
N GLN A 220 2.92 -0.67 6.66
CA GLN A 220 3.85 -0.08 7.61
C GLN A 220 4.55 -1.15 8.47
N ALA A 221 3.88 -2.26 8.80
CA ALA A 221 4.37 -3.19 9.81
C ALA A 221 5.80 -3.76 9.55
N PRO A 222 6.18 -4.15 8.31
CA PRO A 222 7.54 -4.59 8.04
C PRO A 222 8.60 -3.48 8.18
N ILE A 223 8.20 -2.20 8.07
CA ILE A 223 9.14 -1.06 8.06
C ILE A 223 9.88 -0.95 9.39
N ASP A 224 9.18 -1.14 10.50
CA ASP A 224 9.78 -0.99 11.84
C ASP A 224 10.87 -2.05 12.05
N TYR A 225 10.61 -3.31 11.68
CA TYR A 225 11.63 -4.36 11.85
C TYR A 225 12.81 -4.22 10.89
N PHE A 226 12.62 -3.72 9.66
CA PHE A 226 13.76 -3.37 8.80
C PHE A 226 14.61 -2.24 9.40
N SER A 227 13.97 -1.28 10.09
CA SER A 227 14.66 -0.23 10.83
C SER A 227 15.46 -0.80 12.00
N ASP A 228 14.91 -1.77 12.73
CA ASP A 228 15.59 -2.48 13.81
C ASP A 228 16.80 -3.27 13.29
N LEU A 229 16.66 -3.90 12.12
CA LEU A 229 17.74 -4.62 11.41
C LEU A 229 18.83 -3.69 10.84
N GLY A 230 18.66 -2.36 10.93
CA GLY A 230 19.65 -1.37 10.52
C GLY A 230 19.48 -0.78 9.11
N TYR A 231 18.40 -1.13 8.42
CA TYR A 231 18.12 -0.58 7.09
C TYR A 231 17.49 0.81 7.19
N PRO A 232 17.88 1.77 6.33
CA PRO A 232 17.24 3.07 6.28
C PRO A 232 15.78 2.98 5.86
N THR A 233 14.90 3.58 6.67
CA THR A 233 13.46 3.65 6.40
C THR A 233 12.95 5.08 6.54
N ASN A 234 11.74 5.32 6.05
CA ASN A 234 11.03 6.58 6.32
C ASN A 234 10.01 6.46 7.47
N GLY A 235 9.97 5.31 8.15
CA GLY A 235 9.01 5.00 9.22
C GLY A 235 7.53 4.88 8.77
N VAL A 236 7.26 4.84 7.47
CA VAL A 236 5.87 4.81 6.95
C VAL A 236 5.66 3.72 5.90
N ASN A 237 6.39 3.77 4.80
CA ASN A 237 6.12 2.96 3.61
C ASN A 237 7.34 2.83 2.68
N SER A 238 8.54 2.97 3.26
CA SER A 238 9.81 2.88 2.54
C SER A 238 10.84 2.08 3.30
N MET A 239 11.51 1.17 2.60
CA MET A 239 12.77 0.55 3.03
C MET A 239 13.79 0.70 1.91
N GLN A 240 15.05 0.92 2.26
CA GLN A 240 16.13 1.10 1.31
C GLN A 240 17.30 0.17 1.61
N TYR A 241 17.78 -0.49 0.59
CA TYR A 241 19.09 -1.11 0.58
C TYR A 241 20.14 -0.03 0.30
N LYS A 242 20.88 0.37 1.35
CA LYS A 242 21.99 1.33 1.23
C LYS A 242 23.35 0.66 1.42
N GLU A 243 23.39 -0.26 2.36
CA GLU A 243 24.49 -1.18 2.69
C GLU A 243 23.82 -2.33 3.45
N SER A 244 24.51 -3.45 3.57
CA SER A 244 23.99 -4.65 4.22
C SER A 244 25.15 -5.48 4.76
N THR A 245 24.81 -6.63 5.31
CA THR A 245 25.69 -7.58 5.95
C THR A 245 25.63 -8.86 5.11
N ILE A 246 26.74 -9.61 4.93
CA ILE A 246 26.68 -10.85 4.13
C ILE A 246 25.65 -11.85 4.71
N VAL A 247 25.46 -11.82 6.02
CA VAL A 247 24.46 -12.63 6.74
C VAL A 247 23.05 -12.25 6.28
N MET A 248 22.71 -10.96 6.30
CA MET A 248 21.38 -10.51 5.89
C MET A 248 21.14 -10.62 4.40
N ASP A 249 22.13 -10.32 3.56
CA ASP A 249 22.03 -10.58 2.12
C ASP A 249 21.74 -12.04 1.85
N SER A 250 22.37 -12.93 2.61
CA SER A 250 22.17 -14.35 2.46
C SER A 250 20.80 -14.82 2.95
N ILE A 251 20.36 -14.37 4.13
CA ILE A 251 19.00 -14.64 4.64
C ILE A 251 17.94 -14.12 3.68
N LEU A 252 18.12 -12.91 3.14
CA LEU A 252 17.17 -12.26 2.25
C LEU A 252 17.16 -12.82 0.81
N SER A 253 18.01 -13.82 0.53
CA SER A 253 18.25 -14.36 -0.81
C SER A 253 18.68 -13.29 -1.82
N ILE A 254 19.50 -12.33 -1.41
CA ILE A 254 20.18 -11.36 -2.30
C ILE A 254 21.36 -12.08 -2.94
N ASN A 255 21.15 -12.49 -4.19
CA ASN A 255 22.12 -13.28 -4.95
C ASN A 255 23.21 -12.42 -5.58
N HIS A 256 22.88 -11.19 -5.97
CA HIS A 256 23.77 -10.35 -6.75
C HIS A 256 23.84 -8.93 -6.21
N LEU A 257 25.02 -8.34 -6.31
CA LEU A 257 25.28 -6.96 -5.92
C LEU A 257 25.97 -6.24 -7.06
N ILE A 258 25.35 -5.17 -7.57
CA ILE A 258 25.92 -4.32 -8.60
C ILE A 258 26.57 -3.12 -7.91
N VAL A 259 27.88 -3.00 -8.04
CA VAL A 259 28.68 -2.04 -7.25
C VAL A 259 29.37 -1.07 -8.19
N ARG A 260 29.32 0.23 -7.91
CA ARG A 260 30.11 1.23 -8.65
C ARG A 260 31.61 1.04 -8.43
N ASN A 261 32.39 1.23 -9.49
CA ASN A 261 33.84 1.04 -9.47
C ASN A 261 34.57 1.92 -8.44
N GLY A 262 34.02 3.08 -8.07
CA GLY A 262 34.57 3.97 -7.05
C GLY A 262 34.42 3.50 -5.59
N ARG A 263 33.74 2.38 -5.29
CA ARG A 263 33.68 1.82 -3.93
C ARG A 263 35.06 1.29 -3.53
N VAL A 264 35.58 1.76 -2.39
CA VAL A 264 36.96 1.51 -1.92
C VAL A 264 37.14 0.21 -1.14
N PHE A 265 36.03 -0.41 -0.68
CA PHE A 265 36.08 -1.59 0.17
C PHE A 265 36.45 -2.86 -0.59
N ASP A 266 37.30 -3.69 0.04
CA ASP A 266 37.70 -5.01 -0.45
C ASP A 266 36.62 -6.05 -0.12
N ASP A 267 35.71 -6.32 -1.07
CA ASP A 267 34.68 -7.35 -0.91
C ASP A 267 35.25 -8.74 -1.22
N ARG A 268 35.60 -9.47 -0.15
CA ARG A 268 36.01 -10.87 -0.20
C ARG A 268 34.88 -11.85 0.11
N THR A 269 33.68 -11.35 0.43
CA THR A 269 32.51 -12.17 0.76
C THR A 269 31.72 -12.61 -0.47
N ARG A 270 31.93 -11.94 -1.61
CA ARG A 270 31.26 -12.21 -2.88
C ARG A 270 32.26 -12.45 -3.99
N THR A 271 31.83 -13.21 -5.01
CA THR A 271 32.66 -13.49 -6.19
C THR A 271 32.37 -12.47 -7.29
N LEU A 272 33.41 -11.90 -7.88
CA LEU A 272 33.27 -11.02 -9.05
C LEU A 272 32.87 -11.82 -10.30
N VAL A 273 31.73 -11.48 -10.90
CA VAL A 273 31.16 -12.18 -12.08
C VAL A 273 31.39 -11.39 -13.36
N ALA A 274 31.24 -10.06 -13.31
CA ALA A 274 31.44 -9.20 -14.47
C ALA A 274 32.02 -7.84 -14.06
N THR A 275 32.73 -7.21 -14.99
CA THR A 275 33.31 -5.87 -14.83
C THR A 275 32.98 -5.04 -16.06
N GLY A 276 32.38 -3.88 -15.83
CA GLY A 276 32.13 -2.83 -16.79
C GLY A 276 33.01 -1.61 -16.50
N GLU A 277 32.82 -0.54 -17.27
CA GLU A 277 33.54 0.71 -17.12
C GLU A 277 33.13 1.45 -15.83
N GLU A 278 31.84 1.46 -15.51
CA GLU A 278 31.29 2.16 -14.34
C GLU A 278 31.01 1.23 -13.15
N THR A 279 30.76 -0.05 -13.41
CA THR A 279 30.24 -1.00 -12.41
C THR A 279 30.88 -2.38 -12.44
N ARG A 280 30.84 -3.06 -11.29
CA ARG A 280 31.18 -4.47 -11.10
C ARG A 280 29.94 -5.23 -10.65
N LEU A 281 29.75 -6.45 -11.16
CA LEU A 281 28.70 -7.37 -10.73
C LEU A 281 29.31 -8.46 -9.86
N TYR A 282 28.83 -8.58 -8.63
CA TYR A 282 29.22 -9.62 -7.69
C TYR A 282 28.09 -10.63 -7.47
N GLU A 283 28.46 -11.88 -7.22
CA GLU A 283 27.56 -12.96 -6.81
C GLU A 283 27.85 -13.37 -5.36
N ASN A 284 26.80 -13.40 -4.56
CA ASN A 284 26.78 -13.93 -3.21
C ASN A 284 26.62 -15.46 -3.26
N GLN A 285 27.73 -16.18 -3.09
CA GLN A 285 27.76 -17.65 -3.00
C GLN A 285 27.15 -18.18 -1.70
N ASP A 286 26.85 -17.29 -0.75
CA ASP A 286 26.24 -17.61 0.53
C ASP A 286 24.72 -17.43 0.55
N ALA A 287 24.13 -16.92 -0.54
CA ALA A 287 22.70 -16.70 -0.66
C ALA A 287 21.88 -17.94 -0.32
N LEU A 288 21.00 -17.82 0.68
CA LEU A 288 20.13 -18.91 1.08
C LEU A 288 18.99 -19.11 0.07
N PRO A 289 18.45 -20.34 -0.03
CA PRO A 289 17.32 -20.65 -0.89
C PRO A 289 16.11 -19.74 -0.64
N PHE A 290 15.28 -19.51 -1.67
CA PHE A 290 14.06 -18.67 -1.60
C PHE A 290 13.01 -19.12 -0.55
N GLY A 291 13.16 -20.33 -0.03
CA GLY A 291 12.52 -20.75 1.19
C GLY A 291 13.29 -21.90 1.80
N PHE A 292 13.32 -21.99 3.13
CA PHE A 292 14.01 -23.05 3.84
C PHE A 292 13.33 -23.33 5.18
N PHE A 293 13.56 -24.52 5.72
CA PHE A 293 13.04 -24.91 7.01
C PHE A 293 13.78 -24.19 8.15
N VAL A 294 13.03 -23.74 9.15
CA VAL A 294 13.53 -23.18 10.41
C VAL A 294 12.82 -23.82 11.60
N SER A 295 13.49 -23.87 12.75
CA SER A 295 12.96 -24.48 13.97
C SER A 295 11.75 -23.71 14.50
N SER A 296 11.05 -24.29 15.47
CA SER A 296 9.92 -23.64 16.16
C SER A 296 10.30 -22.32 16.86
N ASP A 297 11.58 -22.12 17.16
CA ASP A 297 12.08 -20.91 17.85
C ASP A 297 11.77 -19.62 17.08
N ALA A 298 11.72 -19.71 15.74
CA ALA A 298 11.35 -18.61 14.86
C ALA A 298 9.98 -18.00 15.23
N GLY A 299 9.03 -18.82 15.70
CA GLY A 299 7.69 -18.37 16.10
C GLY A 299 7.62 -17.63 17.44
N TYR A 300 8.71 -17.62 18.22
CA TYR A 300 8.75 -16.99 19.54
C TYR A 300 9.51 -15.66 19.56
N LEU A 301 10.16 -15.27 18.46
CA LEU A 301 10.98 -14.04 18.39
C LEU A 301 10.18 -12.78 18.75
N ASP A 302 8.88 -12.76 18.46
CA ASP A 302 7.99 -11.62 18.76
C ASP A 302 7.81 -11.38 20.26
N SER A 303 8.07 -12.40 21.09
CA SER A 303 8.00 -12.31 22.55
C SER A 303 9.31 -11.86 23.18
N GLU A 304 10.38 -11.76 22.40
CA GLU A 304 11.70 -11.37 22.90
C GLU A 304 11.89 -9.85 22.83
N MET A 305 12.63 -9.32 23.81
CA MET A 305 13.14 -7.96 23.74
C MET A 305 14.23 -7.91 22.68
N LEU A 306 14.19 -6.89 21.82
CA LEU A 306 15.26 -6.68 20.86
C LEU A 306 16.49 -6.09 21.56
N PRO A 307 17.71 -6.48 21.14
CA PRO A 307 18.93 -5.76 21.45
C PRO A 307 18.88 -4.31 20.98
N ASP A 308 19.72 -3.46 21.58
CA ASP A 308 19.84 -2.05 21.20
C ASP A 308 20.50 -1.88 19.82
N ASP A 309 21.36 -2.82 19.41
CA ASP A 309 22.17 -2.69 18.20
C ASP A 309 21.67 -3.51 17.01
N HIS A 310 21.72 -2.91 15.83
CA HIS A 310 21.21 -3.49 14.59
C HIS A 310 21.81 -4.87 14.25
N LEU A 311 23.12 -5.05 14.39
CA LEU A 311 23.76 -6.34 14.09
C LEU A 311 23.50 -7.39 15.18
N ASP A 312 23.26 -6.97 16.43
CA ASP A 312 22.81 -7.86 17.49
C ASP A 312 21.37 -8.34 17.23
N VAL A 313 20.49 -7.47 16.70
CA VAL A 313 19.15 -7.84 16.21
C VAL A 313 19.24 -8.85 15.05
N GLN A 314 20.19 -8.67 14.12
CA GLN A 314 20.44 -9.64 13.05
C GLN A 314 20.93 -11.00 13.60
N GLY A 315 21.81 -10.99 14.60
CA GLY A 315 22.25 -12.20 15.31
C GLY A 315 21.10 -12.91 16.03
N GLN A 316 20.19 -12.15 16.65
CA GLN A 316 18.98 -12.69 17.29
C GLN A 316 18.03 -13.33 16.26
N LEU A 317 17.83 -12.68 15.10
CA LEU A 317 17.07 -13.26 13.99
C LEU A 317 17.73 -14.56 13.52
N LEU A 318 19.04 -14.55 13.27
CA LEU A 318 19.77 -15.72 12.82
C LEU A 318 19.62 -16.90 13.80
N ARG A 319 19.75 -16.64 15.10
CA ARG A 319 19.51 -17.63 16.16
C ARG A 319 18.08 -18.19 16.10
N ALA A 320 17.08 -17.33 15.96
CA ALA A 320 15.68 -17.74 15.87
C ALA A 320 15.39 -18.60 14.64
N LEU A 321 16.10 -18.38 13.52
CA LEU A 321 16.01 -19.23 12.34
C LEU A 321 16.76 -20.57 12.49
N GLY A 322 17.55 -20.74 13.57
CA GLY A 322 18.32 -21.95 13.88
C GLY A 322 19.81 -21.85 13.61
N GLY A 323 20.35 -20.67 13.29
CA GLY A 323 21.79 -20.42 13.18
C GLY A 323 22.47 -20.16 14.53
N GLU A 324 23.77 -19.87 14.48
CA GLU A 324 24.55 -19.43 15.64
C GLU A 324 24.30 -17.94 15.91
N ALA A 325 24.14 -17.57 17.18
CA ALA A 325 23.79 -16.19 17.56
C ALA A 325 24.97 -15.21 17.41
N ASN A 326 26.20 -15.70 17.58
CA ASN A 326 27.41 -14.88 17.75
C ASN A 326 28.22 -14.77 16.45
N VAL A 327 27.56 -14.57 15.31
CA VAL A 327 28.25 -14.38 14.02
C VAL A 327 28.88 -13.00 13.87
N PHE A 328 28.48 -12.04 14.72
CA PHE A 328 29.05 -10.70 14.77
C PHE A 328 29.80 -10.51 16.10
N ILE A 329 31.10 -10.29 16.01
CA ILE A 329 31.96 -9.99 17.15
C ILE A 329 32.04 -8.47 17.27
N LYS A 330 31.38 -7.95 18.30
CA LYS A 330 31.22 -6.52 18.55
C LYS A 330 32.42 -5.90 19.24
N ASP A 331 32.75 -4.68 18.85
CA ASP A 331 33.82 -3.87 19.43
C ASP A 331 33.46 -2.37 19.42
N SER A 332 34.16 -1.60 20.24
CA SER A 332 33.94 -0.16 20.43
C SER A 332 34.95 0.69 19.65
N PHE A 333 34.48 1.81 19.11
CA PHE A 333 35.36 2.86 18.64
C PHE A 333 36.02 3.62 19.81
N VAL A 334 37.11 4.31 19.51
CA VAL A 334 37.75 5.28 20.41
C VAL A 334 37.61 6.69 19.81
N PRO A 335 37.27 7.72 20.61
CA PRO A 335 37.26 9.11 20.13
C PRO A 335 38.63 9.59 19.66
N TRP A 336 38.64 10.32 18.55
CA TRP A 336 39.85 10.93 18.01
C TRP A 336 40.07 12.31 18.61
N GLY A 337 40.88 12.40 19.67
CA GLY A 337 41.13 13.66 20.38
C GLY A 337 42.02 14.68 19.65
N LEU A 338 42.43 14.44 18.40
CA LEU A 338 43.34 15.31 17.65
C LEU A 338 42.65 16.19 16.60
N GLU A 339 41.46 15.80 16.13
CA GLU A 339 40.72 16.49 15.08
C GLU A 339 39.21 16.27 15.25
N GLY A 340 38.41 17.26 14.86
CA GLY A 340 36.96 17.20 14.92
C GLY A 340 36.39 17.98 16.11
N CYS A 341 35.07 17.95 16.26
CA CYS A 341 34.41 18.53 17.42
C CYS A 341 34.59 17.64 18.65
N PHE A 342 34.23 18.17 19.82
CA PHE A 342 34.32 17.42 21.07
C PHE A 342 33.44 16.17 21.01
N VAL A 343 34.06 15.01 21.23
CA VAL A 343 33.39 13.72 21.35
C VAL A 343 34.07 12.89 22.44
N GLU A 344 33.28 12.27 23.30
CA GLU A 344 33.76 11.39 24.36
C GLU A 344 32.82 10.19 24.52
N PRO A 345 33.29 9.05 25.07
CA PRO A 345 32.42 7.92 25.33
C PRO A 345 31.44 8.27 26.45
N SER A 346 30.19 7.84 26.30
CA SER A 346 29.17 7.89 27.35
C SER A 346 29.41 6.79 28.40
N TYR A 347 28.43 6.56 29.29
CA TYR A 347 28.49 5.46 30.26
C TYR A 347 28.59 4.08 29.59
N ASP A 348 27.90 3.90 28.46
CA ASP A 348 28.02 2.72 27.60
C ASP A 348 29.15 2.93 26.58
N PRO A 349 30.04 1.94 26.35
CA PRO A 349 31.23 2.10 25.51
C PRO A 349 30.95 2.27 24.02
N TYR A 350 29.71 2.10 23.58
CA TYR A 350 29.30 2.24 22.19
C TYR A 350 28.52 3.53 21.94
N SER A 351 28.19 4.27 22.99
CA SER A 351 27.54 5.56 22.89
C SER A 351 28.53 6.69 23.10
N PHE A 352 28.33 7.79 22.37
CA PHE A 352 29.25 8.92 22.31
C PHE A 352 28.50 10.22 22.50
N HIS A 353 28.93 10.98 23.50
CA HIS A 353 28.46 12.33 23.76
C HIS A 353 29.24 13.32 22.89
N VAL A 354 28.51 14.22 22.21
CA VAL A 354 29.07 15.23 21.30
C VAL A 354 28.64 16.61 21.72
N VAL A 355 29.61 17.53 21.75
CA VAL A 355 29.36 18.96 21.95
C VAL A 355 29.98 19.74 20.80
N ARG A 356 29.18 20.60 20.18
CA ARG A 356 29.62 21.45 19.07
C ARG A 356 28.90 22.78 19.04
N GLU A 357 29.65 23.87 18.94
CA GLU A 357 29.08 25.22 18.86
C GLU A 357 28.40 25.50 17.51
N LYS A 358 27.45 26.44 17.52
CA LYS A 358 26.80 26.94 16.31
C LYS A 358 27.84 27.54 15.35
N GLY A 359 27.74 27.20 14.07
CA GLY A 359 28.66 27.66 13.03
C GLY A 359 29.92 26.83 12.88
N ASN A 360 30.20 25.90 13.81
CA ASN A 360 31.27 24.92 13.64
C ASN A 360 30.80 23.81 12.67
N ASN A 361 31.61 23.52 11.65
CA ASN A 361 31.37 22.50 10.62
C ASN A 361 32.20 21.22 10.82
N GLU A 362 32.89 21.09 11.95
CA GLU A 362 33.67 19.91 12.30
C GLU A 362 32.78 18.69 12.55
N TRP A 363 33.39 17.52 12.32
CA TRP A 363 32.79 16.20 12.46
C TRP A 363 33.07 15.66 13.86
N ALA A 364 32.19 14.80 14.39
CA ALA A 364 32.57 13.91 15.48
C ALA A 364 33.40 12.77 14.88
N PHE A 365 34.62 12.58 15.38
CA PHE A 365 35.60 11.68 14.77
C PHE A 365 35.92 10.52 15.74
N LEU A 366 35.64 9.31 15.28
CA LEU A 366 35.92 8.04 15.91
C LEU A 366 37.00 7.26 15.14
N VAL A 367 37.82 6.50 15.85
CA VAL A 367 38.86 5.63 15.27
C VAL A 367 38.78 4.21 15.83
N TYR A 368 39.19 3.26 15.01
CA TYR A 368 39.31 1.86 15.38
C TYR A 368 40.60 1.29 14.79
N ASP A 369 41.47 0.76 15.65
CA ASP A 369 42.69 0.05 15.24
C ASP A 369 42.32 -1.43 15.07
N VAL A 370 42.34 -1.91 13.82
CA VAL A 370 41.91 -3.28 13.48
C VAL A 370 42.81 -4.30 14.18
N PRO A 371 42.28 -5.13 15.10
CA PRO A 371 43.09 -6.04 15.89
C PRO A 371 43.55 -7.30 15.12
N GLU A 372 42.74 -7.75 14.16
CA GLU A 372 42.98 -8.98 13.39
C GLU A 372 42.38 -8.89 12.00
N ASP A 373 42.89 -9.70 11.08
CA ASP A 373 42.38 -9.79 9.72
C ASP A 373 40.92 -10.27 9.71
N GLY A 374 40.06 -9.64 8.91
CA GLY A 374 38.69 -10.12 8.74
C GLY A 374 37.76 -9.14 8.03
N VAL A 375 36.50 -9.55 7.89
CA VAL A 375 35.43 -8.70 7.33
C VAL A 375 34.81 -7.86 8.44
N TYR A 376 34.77 -6.54 8.24
CA TYR A 376 34.28 -5.60 9.23
C TYR A 376 33.04 -4.86 8.76
N TYR A 377 32.20 -4.52 9.74
CA TYR A 377 31.01 -3.69 9.58
C TYR A 377 31.04 -2.55 10.59
N ILE A 378 30.40 -1.44 10.24
CA ILE A 378 30.12 -0.35 11.16
C ILE A 378 28.62 -0.12 11.26
N THR A 379 28.15 0.25 12.44
CA THR A 379 26.76 0.69 12.64
C THR A 379 26.72 2.03 13.33
N TRP A 380 25.68 2.82 13.08
CA TRP A 380 25.43 4.04 13.83
C TRP A 380 23.94 4.28 14.03
N GLU A 381 23.60 4.99 15.10
CA GLU A 381 22.25 5.46 15.37
C GLU A 381 22.27 6.83 16.07
N ASP A 382 21.49 7.77 15.53
CA ASP A 382 21.23 9.09 16.09
C ASP A 382 20.24 9.01 17.26
N TYR A 383 20.64 9.45 18.46
CA TYR A 383 19.71 9.66 19.56
C TYR A 383 19.26 11.13 19.65
N SER A 384 20.22 12.06 19.63
CA SER A 384 19.91 13.50 19.78
C SER A 384 20.89 14.45 19.07
N VAL A 385 21.90 13.93 18.35
CA VAL A 385 22.92 14.74 17.65
C VAL A 385 22.35 15.44 16.41
N GLY A 386 21.39 14.82 15.73
CA GLY A 386 20.90 15.26 14.43
C GLY A 386 21.87 14.91 13.31
N ILE A 387 22.29 13.64 13.24
CA ILE A 387 23.18 13.12 12.18
C ILE A 387 22.62 13.49 10.79
N THR A 388 23.46 14.17 9.99
CA THR A 388 23.16 14.53 8.61
C THR A 388 23.92 13.68 7.60
N TYR A 389 25.10 13.17 7.98
CA TYR A 389 25.97 12.43 7.08
C TYR A 389 26.97 11.54 7.82
N SER A 390 27.23 10.34 7.30
CA SER A 390 28.23 9.39 7.80
C SER A 390 29.24 9.01 6.72
N ASN A 391 30.52 9.14 7.03
CA ASN A 391 31.64 8.84 6.11
C ASN A 391 32.91 8.48 6.90
N GLY A 392 34.02 8.25 6.19
CA GLY A 392 35.26 7.90 6.86
C GLY A 392 36.42 7.63 5.93
N PHE A 393 37.48 7.04 6.48
CA PHE A 393 38.64 6.57 5.74
C PHE A 393 39.05 5.17 6.22
N VAL A 394 39.50 4.35 5.28
CA VAL A 394 40.27 3.14 5.57
C VAL A 394 41.74 3.48 5.35
N GLY A 395 42.57 3.24 6.37
CA GLY A 395 43.95 3.74 6.38
C GLY A 395 44.01 5.27 6.32
N ASP A 396 45.04 5.80 5.65
CA ASP A 396 45.32 7.24 5.63
C ASP A 396 44.59 8.01 4.51
N ASP A 397 44.15 7.34 3.44
CA ASP A 397 43.72 8.03 2.20
C ASP A 397 42.46 7.46 1.53
N GLN A 398 41.99 6.26 1.87
CA GLN A 398 40.85 5.64 1.20
C GLN A 398 39.51 6.14 1.77
N PHE A 399 39.02 7.24 1.22
CA PHE A 399 37.74 7.83 1.63
C PHE A 399 36.54 6.96 1.23
N PHE A 400 35.58 6.82 2.16
CA PHE A 400 34.29 6.19 1.90
C PHE A 400 33.12 7.01 2.42
N GLN A 401 31.94 6.75 1.88
CA GLN A 401 30.73 7.52 2.14
C GLN A 401 29.52 6.57 2.23
N LEU A 402 28.80 6.60 3.37
CA LEU A 402 27.73 5.62 3.66
C LEU A 402 26.31 6.21 3.59
N GLY A 403 26.17 7.54 3.59
CA GLY A 403 24.87 8.19 3.36
C GLY A 403 24.51 9.23 4.41
N GLY A 404 23.33 9.84 4.23
CA GLY A 404 22.77 10.85 5.13
C GLY A 404 21.69 10.32 6.08
N SER A 405 21.68 9.02 6.36
CA SER A 405 20.69 8.42 7.24
C SER A 405 21.06 8.62 8.71
N LYS A 406 20.05 8.86 9.55
CA LYS A 406 20.19 8.93 11.00
C LYS A 406 20.67 7.63 11.65
N ARG A 407 20.51 6.52 10.94
CA ARG A 407 20.98 5.20 11.34
C ARG A 407 21.43 4.41 10.13
N GLY A 408 22.28 3.41 10.31
CA GLY A 408 22.65 2.56 9.20
C GLY A 408 23.71 1.53 9.52
N ILE A 409 24.06 0.80 8.47
CA ILE A 409 25.12 -0.19 8.41
C ILE A 409 26.12 0.30 7.36
N GLY A 410 27.40 -0.01 7.55
CA GLY A 410 28.42 0.09 6.51
C GLY A 410 29.21 -1.21 6.45
N ASP A 411 29.16 -1.91 5.32
CA ASP A 411 30.10 -2.99 5.01
C ASP A 411 31.41 -2.38 4.54
N VAL A 412 32.41 -2.38 5.42
CA VAL A 412 33.73 -1.82 5.13
C VAL A 412 34.68 -2.85 4.49
N GLY A 413 34.18 -4.06 4.22
CA GLY A 413 34.93 -5.13 3.56
C GLY A 413 35.99 -5.78 4.46
N PHE A 414 36.93 -6.46 3.82
CA PHE A 414 38.06 -7.08 4.48
C PHE A 414 39.10 -6.03 4.88
N LEU A 415 39.54 -6.06 6.15
CA LEU A 415 40.61 -5.23 6.69
C LEU A 415 41.72 -6.11 7.25
N GLU A 416 42.98 -5.67 7.09
CA GLU A 416 44.15 -6.32 7.68
C GLU A 416 44.43 -5.78 9.09
N ALA A 417 44.98 -6.62 9.96
CA ALA A 417 45.42 -6.25 11.30
C ALA A 417 46.38 -5.04 11.26
N GLY A 418 46.14 -4.06 12.11
CA GLY A 418 46.86 -2.79 12.17
C GLY A 418 46.33 -1.71 11.23
N THR A 419 45.35 -2.01 10.38
CA THR A 419 44.64 -0.98 9.59
C THR A 419 43.90 -0.02 10.52
N LYS A 420 43.99 1.28 10.26
CA LYS A 420 43.19 2.30 10.97
C LYS A 420 41.88 2.52 10.23
N LEU A 421 40.76 2.32 10.92
CA LEU A 421 39.44 2.68 10.43
C LEU A 421 39.02 4.00 11.08
N HIS A 422 38.82 5.01 10.25
CA HIS A 422 38.38 6.34 10.64
C HIS A 422 36.90 6.49 10.33
N PHE A 423 36.06 6.73 11.35
CA PHE A 423 34.62 6.93 11.18
C PHE A 423 34.20 8.32 11.64
N ARG A 424 33.42 9.01 10.82
CA ARG A 424 33.02 10.40 11.04
C ARG A 424 31.53 10.59 10.90
N ILE A 425 30.98 11.34 11.85
CA ILE A 425 29.58 11.75 11.89
C ILE A 425 29.50 13.28 11.71
N SER A 426 28.71 13.71 10.74
CA SER A 426 28.38 15.12 10.51
C SER A 426 27.00 15.45 11.05
N MET A 427 26.85 16.70 11.46
CA MET A 427 25.64 17.30 12.00
C MET A 427 25.50 18.74 11.49
N SER A 428 24.27 19.28 11.44
CA SER A 428 23.99 20.62 10.88
C SER A 428 24.65 21.74 11.68
N SER A 429 25.42 22.62 11.04
CA SER A 429 26.11 23.74 11.70
C SER A 429 25.22 24.95 12.00
N GLU A 430 23.96 24.91 11.56
CA GLU A 430 22.99 26.00 11.79
C GLU A 430 22.67 26.20 13.28
N ASN A 431 22.81 25.13 14.08
CA ASN A 431 22.53 25.09 15.50
C ASN A 431 23.74 24.57 16.28
N ALA A 432 23.83 24.94 17.56
CA ALA A 432 24.70 24.25 18.49
C ALA A 432 24.15 22.83 18.73
N VAL A 433 25.05 21.89 18.97
CA VAL A 433 24.75 20.48 19.23
C VAL A 433 25.30 20.10 20.60
N GLU A 434 24.45 19.49 21.42
CA GLU A 434 24.79 18.78 22.63
C GLU A 434 23.88 17.56 22.66
N GLY A 435 24.46 16.38 22.45
CA GLY A 435 23.66 15.18 22.22
C GLY A 435 24.48 13.91 22.18
N GLU A 436 23.79 12.81 21.93
CA GLU A 436 24.36 11.48 21.96
C GLU A 436 24.03 10.73 20.66
N PHE A 437 24.97 9.89 20.25
CA PHE A 437 24.76 8.91 19.18
C PHE A 437 25.45 7.60 19.57
N ARG A 438 25.00 6.50 18.98
CA ARG A 438 25.62 5.18 19.13
C ARG A 438 26.42 4.83 17.89
N ALA A 439 27.59 4.21 18.06
CA ALA A 439 28.37 3.64 16.97
C ALA A 439 29.16 2.40 17.42
N CYS A 440 29.13 1.36 16.59
CA CYS A 440 29.79 0.09 16.87
C CYS A 440 30.60 -0.37 15.66
N VAL A 441 31.66 -1.12 15.93
CA VAL A 441 32.37 -1.93 14.94
C VAL A 441 32.02 -3.39 15.18
N TYR A 442 31.83 -4.16 14.11
CA TYR A 442 31.65 -5.60 14.19
C TYR A 442 32.60 -6.31 13.24
N ARG A 443 33.19 -7.41 13.68
CA ARG A 443 33.87 -8.37 12.80
C ARG A 443 32.97 -9.56 12.54
N LEU A 444 32.94 -10.06 11.30
CA LEU A 444 32.31 -11.33 10.97
C LEU A 444 33.11 -12.49 11.57
N ASP A 445 32.45 -13.36 12.31
CA ASP A 445 32.95 -14.71 12.57
C ASP A 445 32.60 -15.60 11.38
N GLU A 446 33.54 -15.75 10.45
CA GLU A 446 33.36 -16.52 9.21
C GLU A 446 33.09 -18.00 9.48
N GLU A 447 33.64 -18.57 10.56
CA GLU A 447 33.40 -19.97 10.92
C GLU A 447 31.98 -20.15 11.44
N ALA A 448 31.54 -19.32 12.39
CA ALA A 448 30.18 -19.33 12.90
C ALA A 448 29.16 -19.06 11.80
N TRP A 449 29.46 -18.14 10.88
CA TRP A 449 28.62 -17.88 9.70
C TRP A 449 28.55 -19.09 8.77
N ASN A 450 29.67 -19.73 8.46
CA ASN A 450 29.70 -20.92 7.61
C ASN A 450 28.94 -22.11 8.22
N VAL A 451 29.00 -22.28 9.54
CA VAL A 451 28.19 -23.29 10.26
C VAL A 451 26.70 -22.96 10.13
N SER A 452 26.33 -21.71 10.41
CA SER A 452 24.94 -21.23 10.34
C SER A 452 24.34 -21.38 8.96
N ARG A 453 25.04 -20.90 7.91
CA ARG A 453 24.54 -20.94 6.54
C ARG A 453 24.34 -22.39 6.04
N LYS A 454 25.25 -23.30 6.38
CA LYS A 454 25.13 -24.73 6.02
C LYS A 454 23.90 -25.36 6.69
N ARG A 455 23.63 -25.00 7.94
CA ARG A 455 22.46 -25.48 8.66
C ARG A 455 21.15 -24.96 8.04
N LEU A 456 21.06 -23.65 7.77
CA LEU A 456 19.86 -23.05 7.16
C LEU A 456 19.63 -23.54 5.72
N ALA A 457 20.69 -23.81 4.97
CA ALA A 457 20.60 -24.35 3.61
C ALA A 457 20.31 -25.86 3.54
N ALA A 458 20.31 -26.59 4.68
CA ALA A 458 20.21 -28.04 4.69
C ALA A 458 18.84 -28.57 4.19
N TYR A 459 17.77 -27.81 4.42
CA TYR A 459 16.39 -28.21 4.14
C TYR A 459 15.68 -27.13 3.30
N PRO A 460 16.07 -26.97 2.02
CA PRO A 460 15.50 -25.97 1.13
C PRO A 460 14.09 -26.34 0.67
N LEU A 461 13.27 -25.33 0.41
CA LEU A 461 12.11 -25.46 -0.46
C LEU A 461 12.59 -25.66 -1.91
N LYS A 462 12.45 -26.88 -2.41
CA LYS A 462 12.76 -27.24 -3.80
C LYS A 462 11.58 -26.83 -4.67
N LEU A 463 11.78 -25.82 -5.49
CA LEU A 463 10.74 -25.25 -6.35
C LEU A 463 10.53 -26.09 -7.62
N ASP A 464 9.29 -26.49 -7.87
CA ASP A 464 8.82 -27.10 -9.11
C ASP A 464 8.40 -26.02 -10.11
N SER A 465 7.78 -24.94 -9.61
CA SER A 465 7.33 -23.80 -10.39
C SER A 465 7.52 -22.50 -9.62
N PHE A 466 7.88 -21.43 -10.33
CA PHE A 466 8.04 -20.10 -9.74
C PHE A 466 7.60 -19.01 -10.71
N GLY A 467 6.85 -18.04 -10.19
CA GLY A 467 6.41 -16.84 -10.88
C GLY A 467 6.24 -15.67 -9.93
N SER A 468 5.95 -14.48 -10.47
CA SER A 468 5.94 -13.21 -9.72
C SER A 468 4.94 -13.14 -8.55
N GLY A 469 3.95 -14.03 -8.51
CA GLY A 469 2.95 -14.10 -7.44
C GLY A 469 2.48 -15.51 -7.16
N SER A 470 3.29 -16.52 -7.47
CA SER A 470 2.96 -17.92 -7.17
C SER A 470 4.19 -18.80 -7.23
N PHE A 471 4.19 -19.86 -6.42
CA PHE A 471 5.18 -20.92 -6.52
C PHE A 471 4.59 -22.24 -6.05
N ASP A 472 5.19 -23.33 -6.52
CA ASP A 472 4.92 -24.70 -6.08
C ASP A 472 6.26 -25.38 -5.80
N GLY A 473 6.31 -26.21 -4.76
CA GLY A 473 7.52 -26.95 -4.44
C GLY A 473 7.33 -27.99 -3.33
N THR A 474 8.45 -28.61 -2.97
CA THR A 474 8.55 -29.63 -1.93
C THR A 474 9.60 -29.26 -0.90
N ILE A 475 9.35 -29.60 0.36
CA ILE A 475 10.28 -29.34 1.45
C ILE A 475 10.24 -30.49 2.47
N THR A 476 11.40 -30.85 2.98
CA THR A 476 11.56 -31.79 4.09
C THR A 476 11.69 -30.99 5.40
N ALA A 477 10.78 -31.21 6.34
CA ALA A 477 10.86 -30.69 7.69
C ALA A 477 11.44 -31.77 8.63
N PRO A 478 12.67 -31.61 9.16
CA PRO A 478 13.29 -32.60 10.04
C PRO A 478 12.57 -32.73 11.40
N GLU A 479 11.89 -31.67 11.82
CA GLU A 479 11.12 -31.57 13.05
C GLU A 479 9.92 -30.63 12.84
N THR A 480 9.05 -30.47 13.84
CA THR A 480 7.99 -29.47 13.78
C THR A 480 8.60 -28.07 13.82
N GLY A 481 8.23 -27.22 12.87
CA GLY A 481 8.78 -25.88 12.73
C GLY A 481 8.06 -25.10 11.65
N TYR A 482 8.82 -24.35 10.85
CA TYR A 482 8.26 -23.49 9.82
C TYR A 482 9.04 -23.55 8.51
N LEU A 483 8.34 -23.35 7.39
CA LEU A 483 8.95 -22.81 6.19
C LEU A 483 9.14 -21.30 6.39
N PHE A 484 10.37 -20.82 6.33
CA PHE A 484 10.70 -19.40 6.27
C PHE A 484 10.76 -18.93 4.81
N LEU A 485 10.17 -17.77 4.54
CA LEU A 485 10.29 -17.08 3.25
C LEU A 485 10.87 -15.67 3.51
N PRO A 486 11.99 -15.32 2.86
CA PRO A 486 12.61 -14.00 2.97
C PRO A 486 11.88 -12.94 2.14
N THR A 487 10.59 -12.78 2.42
CA THR A 487 9.69 -11.80 1.81
C THR A 487 8.80 -11.26 2.92
N THR A 488 8.43 -10.00 2.78
CA THR A 488 7.56 -9.34 3.74
C THR A 488 6.11 -9.81 3.63
N ILE A 489 5.45 -9.92 4.77
CA ILE A 489 4.03 -10.23 4.88
C ILE A 489 3.22 -9.14 4.18
N ASN A 490 2.34 -9.55 3.27
CA ASN A 490 1.41 -8.66 2.58
C ASN A 490 0.06 -9.37 2.44
N PRO A 491 -1.06 -8.69 2.76
CA PRO A 491 -2.37 -9.30 2.57
C PRO A 491 -2.61 -9.65 1.10
N GLY A 492 -3.05 -10.88 0.86
CA GLY A 492 -3.31 -11.41 -0.48
C GLY A 492 -2.60 -12.72 -0.80
N TRP A 493 -1.63 -13.12 0.02
CA TRP A 493 -1.06 -14.47 -0.05
C TRP A 493 -2.03 -15.53 0.46
N THR A 494 -2.05 -16.68 -0.21
CA THR A 494 -2.72 -17.89 0.24
C THR A 494 -1.74 -19.04 0.10
N PHE A 495 -1.42 -19.69 1.21
CA PHE A 495 -0.54 -20.85 1.28
C PHE A 495 -1.35 -22.13 1.40
N LYS A 496 -0.84 -23.20 0.81
CA LYS A 496 -1.34 -24.55 1.04
C LYS A 496 -0.19 -25.50 1.35
N VAL A 497 -0.34 -26.26 2.42
CA VAL A 497 0.53 -27.38 2.79
C VAL A 497 -0.26 -28.66 2.58
N ASP A 498 0.26 -29.58 1.77
CA ASP A 498 -0.40 -30.85 1.41
C ASP A 498 -1.83 -30.68 0.89
N GLY A 499 -2.03 -29.63 0.10
CA GLY A 499 -3.31 -29.27 -0.51
C GLY A 499 -4.31 -28.59 0.43
N GLN A 500 -4.03 -28.51 1.73
CA GLN A 500 -4.87 -27.83 2.71
C GLN A 500 -4.45 -26.36 2.86
N VAL A 501 -5.42 -25.44 2.97
CA VAL A 501 -5.11 -24.02 3.19
C VAL A 501 -4.53 -23.86 4.59
N THR A 502 -3.34 -23.27 4.67
CA THR A 502 -2.60 -23.08 5.92
C THR A 502 -2.43 -21.59 6.17
N GLU A 503 -2.73 -21.16 7.40
CA GLU A 503 -2.50 -19.78 7.83
C GLU A 503 -1.00 -19.53 8.01
N SER A 504 -0.48 -18.50 7.34
CA SER A 504 0.89 -18.02 7.54
C SER A 504 0.95 -17.07 8.72
N MET A 505 2.08 -17.04 9.41
CA MET A 505 2.41 -16.04 10.42
C MET A 505 3.54 -15.14 9.90
N ALA A 506 3.91 -14.13 10.68
CA ALA A 506 5.03 -13.27 10.37
C ALA A 506 5.96 -13.16 11.58
N ILE A 507 7.27 -13.23 11.34
CA ILE A 507 8.28 -12.85 12.32
C ILE A 507 8.33 -11.33 12.36
N ARG A 508 8.06 -10.74 13.53
CA ARG A 508 8.11 -9.29 13.81
C ARG A 508 7.26 -8.48 12.83
N ASP A 509 6.08 -9.01 12.51
CA ASP A 509 5.16 -8.50 11.47
C ASP A 509 5.85 -8.23 10.11
N CYS A 510 6.96 -8.93 9.84
CA CYS A 510 7.82 -8.73 8.69
C CYS A 510 7.94 -10.00 7.85
N PHE A 511 8.78 -10.98 8.23
CA PHE A 511 9.08 -12.12 7.36
C PHE A 511 8.05 -13.24 7.48
N ILE A 512 7.64 -13.81 6.35
CA ILE A 512 6.61 -14.86 6.32
C ILE A 512 7.16 -16.19 6.86
N ILE A 513 6.41 -16.81 7.77
CA ILE A 513 6.61 -18.20 8.19
C ILE A 513 5.32 -19.01 8.01
N VAL A 514 5.45 -20.24 7.52
CA VAL A 514 4.33 -21.17 7.31
C VAL A 514 4.54 -22.42 8.15
N PRO A 515 3.61 -22.78 9.06
CA PRO A 515 3.78 -23.95 9.93
C PRO A 515 3.94 -25.25 9.14
N LEU A 516 4.89 -26.09 9.56
CA LEU A 516 5.13 -27.43 9.04
C LEU A 516 5.25 -28.43 10.19
N SER A 517 4.60 -29.59 10.05
CA SER A 517 4.89 -30.75 10.90
C SER A 517 6.19 -31.42 10.47
N ALA A 518 6.74 -32.32 11.27
CA ALA A 518 7.86 -33.15 10.83
C ALA A 518 7.44 -34.07 9.66
N GLY A 519 8.24 -34.11 8.59
CA GLY A 519 8.00 -34.94 7.42
C GLY A 519 8.24 -34.25 6.08
N GLU A 520 7.84 -34.90 5.00
CA GLU A 520 7.87 -34.36 3.64
C GLU A 520 6.56 -33.63 3.34
N HIS A 521 6.66 -32.41 2.81
CA HIS A 521 5.52 -31.56 2.53
C HIS A 521 5.54 -31.01 1.12
N THR A 522 4.35 -30.92 0.52
CA THR A 522 4.13 -30.13 -0.69
C THR A 522 3.62 -28.75 -0.29
N VAL A 523 4.22 -27.70 -0.83
CA VAL A 523 3.85 -26.32 -0.53
C VAL A 523 3.53 -25.59 -1.82
N SER A 524 2.37 -24.93 -1.84
CA SER A 524 1.99 -24.02 -2.93
C SER A 524 1.55 -22.68 -2.36
N ALA A 525 1.88 -21.61 -3.06
CA ALA A 525 1.49 -20.26 -2.68
C ALA A 525 0.97 -19.49 -3.89
N ARG A 526 -0.03 -18.63 -3.65
CA ARG A 526 -0.52 -17.70 -4.66
C ARG A 526 -0.87 -16.36 -4.03
N PHE A 527 -0.46 -15.28 -4.68
CA PHE A 527 -0.77 -13.91 -4.32
C PHE A 527 -1.87 -13.36 -5.22
N VAL A 528 -2.91 -12.79 -4.61
CA VAL A 528 -3.94 -12.01 -5.30
C VAL A 528 -4.16 -10.73 -4.48
N PRO A 529 -3.94 -9.53 -5.06
CA PRO A 529 -4.14 -8.28 -4.34
C PRO A 529 -5.54 -8.17 -3.75
N VAL A 530 -5.64 -7.68 -2.52
CA VAL A 530 -6.93 -7.44 -1.86
C VAL A 530 -7.79 -6.51 -2.71
N GLY A 531 -9.06 -6.88 -2.89
CA GLY A 531 -10.01 -6.12 -3.70
C GLY A 531 -9.90 -6.34 -5.21
N PHE A 532 -8.95 -7.15 -5.70
CA PHE A 532 -8.82 -7.44 -7.13
C PHE A 532 -10.12 -8.00 -7.75
N GLY A 533 -10.74 -8.99 -7.08
CA GLY A 533 -12.03 -9.55 -7.51
C GLY A 533 -13.17 -8.52 -7.49
N THR A 534 -13.23 -7.66 -6.48
CA THR A 534 -14.20 -6.56 -6.38
C THR A 534 -14.00 -5.56 -7.52
N GLY A 535 -12.76 -5.22 -7.85
CA GLY A 535 -12.42 -4.35 -8.96
C GLY A 535 -12.86 -4.91 -10.32
N ILE A 536 -12.66 -6.21 -10.55
CA ILE A 536 -13.18 -6.89 -11.75
C ILE A 536 -14.71 -6.80 -11.79
N LEU A 537 -15.39 -7.11 -10.67
CA LEU A 537 -16.85 -7.07 -10.60
C LEU A 537 -17.39 -5.66 -10.91
N MET A 538 -16.79 -4.62 -10.33
CA MET A 538 -17.17 -3.22 -10.59
C MET A 538 -16.92 -2.82 -12.04
N THR A 539 -15.81 -3.26 -12.63
CA THR A 539 -15.46 -2.99 -14.03
C THR A 539 -16.47 -3.63 -14.98
N VAL A 540 -16.78 -4.91 -14.76
CA VAL A 540 -17.78 -5.64 -15.56
C VAL A 540 -19.16 -5.01 -15.41
N ALA A 541 -19.58 -4.66 -14.20
CA ALA A 541 -20.84 -3.97 -13.95
C ALA A 541 -20.91 -2.60 -14.67
N GLY A 542 -19.81 -1.84 -14.66
CA GLY A 542 -19.68 -0.59 -15.40
C GLY A 542 -19.83 -0.78 -16.90
N LEU A 543 -19.13 -1.76 -17.49
CA LEU A 543 -19.23 -2.09 -18.91
C LEU A 543 -20.64 -2.52 -19.32
N ILE A 544 -21.30 -3.36 -18.51
CA ILE A 544 -22.70 -3.77 -18.73
C ILE A 544 -23.62 -2.55 -18.70
N THR A 545 -23.39 -1.63 -17.77
CA THR A 545 -24.20 -0.40 -17.65
C THR A 545 -24.01 0.51 -18.87
N ILE A 546 -22.78 0.67 -19.36
CA ILE A 546 -22.47 1.44 -20.58
C ILE A 546 -23.12 0.78 -21.81
N ALA A 547 -22.99 -0.53 -21.94
CA ALA A 547 -23.60 -1.28 -23.04
C ALA A 547 -25.13 -1.17 -23.03
N ALA A 548 -25.76 -1.34 -21.86
CA ALA A 548 -27.19 -1.17 -21.67
C ALA A 548 -27.64 0.25 -22.04
N TYR A 549 -26.92 1.28 -21.60
CA TYR A 549 -27.20 2.67 -21.97
C TYR A 549 -27.12 2.90 -23.49
N ALA A 550 -26.07 2.38 -24.15
CA ALA A 550 -25.89 2.51 -25.58
C ALA A 550 -27.02 1.82 -26.38
N VAL A 551 -27.43 0.62 -25.97
CA VAL A 551 -28.55 -0.12 -26.56
C VAL A 551 -29.87 0.63 -26.36
N LEU A 552 -30.16 1.08 -25.14
CA LEU A 552 -31.38 1.84 -24.82
C LEU A 552 -31.44 3.16 -25.62
N LYS A 553 -30.32 3.86 -25.78
CA LYS A 553 -30.24 5.07 -26.61
C LYS A 553 -30.51 4.79 -28.08
N ARG A 554 -29.96 3.70 -28.64
CA ARG A 554 -30.23 3.27 -30.03
C ARG A 554 -31.68 2.87 -30.20
N TYR A 555 -32.25 2.13 -29.25
CA TYR A 555 -33.66 1.73 -29.26
C TYR A 555 -34.58 2.94 -29.21
N LYS A 556 -34.31 3.91 -28.33
CA LYS A 556 -35.06 5.17 -28.24
C LYS A 556 -34.96 5.99 -29.54
N LYS A 557 -33.76 6.15 -30.12
CA LYS A 557 -33.58 6.87 -31.39
C LYS A 557 -34.31 6.19 -32.56
N ARG A 558 -34.32 4.85 -32.59
CA ARG A 558 -35.06 4.07 -33.59
C ARG A 558 -36.57 4.22 -33.42
N ASN A 559 -37.09 4.12 -32.19
CA ASN A 559 -38.51 4.34 -31.91
C ASN A 559 -38.94 5.79 -32.17
N ASP A 560 -38.09 6.77 -31.84
CA ASP A 560 -38.34 8.18 -32.16
C ASP A 560 -38.38 8.42 -33.67
N LYS A 561 -37.60 7.67 -34.47
CA LYS A 561 -37.64 7.74 -35.94
C LYS A 561 -38.91 7.11 -36.50
N ILE A 562 -39.29 5.92 -36.02
CA ILE A 562 -40.54 5.23 -36.42
C ILE A 562 -41.76 6.09 -36.08
N ASN A 563 -41.84 6.62 -34.85
CA ASN A 563 -42.94 7.50 -34.43
C ASN A 563 -43.02 8.80 -35.23
N ARG A 564 -41.90 9.31 -35.78
CA ARG A 564 -41.89 10.48 -36.68
C ARG A 564 -42.37 10.12 -38.09
N GLU A 565 -42.00 8.95 -38.60
CA GLU A 565 -42.47 8.43 -39.89
C GLU A 565 -43.97 8.12 -39.86
N GLU A 566 -44.48 7.47 -38.81
CA GLU A 566 -45.92 7.24 -38.63
C GLU A 566 -46.71 8.55 -38.54
N LYS A 567 -46.19 9.56 -37.83
CA LYS A 567 -46.81 10.89 -37.78
C LYS A 567 -46.82 11.60 -39.14
N ARG A 568 -45.78 11.44 -39.97
CA ARG A 568 -45.75 11.99 -41.34
C ARG A 568 -46.78 11.31 -42.23
N LEU A 569 -46.85 9.98 -42.20
CA LEU A 569 -47.84 9.22 -42.96
C LEU A 569 -49.29 9.57 -42.57
N GLN A 570 -49.55 9.84 -41.28
CA GLN A 570 -50.86 10.33 -40.83
C GLN A 570 -51.19 11.78 -41.24
N LEU A 571 -50.17 12.60 -41.52
CA LEU A 571 -50.32 13.97 -42.00
C LEU A 571 -50.56 14.01 -43.52
N ASP A 572 -49.89 13.15 -44.28
CA ASP A 572 -50.04 13.03 -45.74
C ASP A 572 -51.35 12.31 -46.15
N ALA A 573 -51.94 11.50 -45.27
CA ALA A 573 -53.23 10.85 -45.48
C ALA A 573 -54.46 11.74 -45.22
N ARG A 574 -54.27 13.04 -44.90
CA ARG A 574 -55.38 13.99 -44.77
C ARG A 574 -55.75 14.52 -46.16
N PRO A 575 -56.99 14.35 -46.64
CA PRO A 575 -57.38 14.90 -47.94
C PRO A 575 -57.25 16.42 -47.95
N PRO A 576 -56.89 17.04 -49.09
CA PRO A 576 -56.75 18.48 -49.18
C PRO A 576 -58.08 19.14 -48.79
N ALA A 577 -57.99 20.13 -47.89
CA ALA A 577 -59.15 20.93 -47.52
C ALA A 577 -59.69 21.62 -48.78
N LEU A 578 -60.92 21.25 -49.17
CA LEU A 578 -61.68 21.98 -50.17
C LEU A 578 -61.91 23.40 -49.62
N LEU A 579 -61.48 24.38 -50.44
CA LEU A 579 -61.71 25.82 -50.27
C LEU A 579 -63.20 26.17 -50.23
#